data_AF-A0A819LP44-F1
#
_entry.id   AF-A0A819LP44-F1
#
_cell.length_a   1.000
_cell.length_b   1.000
_cell.length_c   1.000
_cell.angle_alpha   90.00
_cell.angle_beta   90.00
_cell.angle_gamma   90.00
#
_symmetry.space_group_name_H-M   'P 1'
#
loop_
_entity.id
_entity.type
_entity.pdbx_description
1 polymer ?
#
loop_
_entity_poly.entity_id
_entity_poly.type
_entity_poly.pdbx_seq_one_letter_code
_entity_poly.pdbx_strand_id
1 'polypeptide(L)'
;MIFINSIKAAIFYAMILISACFGFLFALTPAIPFILLNRRIYFRWCSFVMGYLLLMITCLLEDLLNIKIVVTGDDLTNDKKRSLIIVNHRTRLDWMYIWMLHGRYQILNQLKIILKAQLKHIPCLGWGCQHVGFLFLERAWTKDQQTMKNSMIDNVDDVTIGYEGNFPVTELDLLKGVLPKVVHFHVKRYSINDLSQKDEKIGQWLQNCWDEKENRLKEFYTKNQFDSPSKRFNNQQIESHIRFQRRLALILWILFILFWSYCLIAYIKIKLYVLIVCLFHVVIEAFANGIIDFVCQLDANYRQKHRAIKQD
;
A
#
# COMPACT_ATOMS: atom_id res chain seq x y z
N MET A 1 -9.92 -27.76 10.12
CA MET A 1 -9.47 -26.36 10.27
C MET A 1 -8.71 -25.87 9.05
N ILE A 2 -7.66 -26.57 8.59
CA ILE A 2 -6.84 -26.19 7.42
C ILE A 2 -7.68 -26.00 6.14
N PHE A 3 -8.57 -26.95 5.82
CA PHE A 3 -9.43 -26.86 4.62
C PHE A 3 -10.32 -25.60 4.60
N ILE A 4 -10.92 -25.23 5.75
CA ILE A 4 -11.72 -24.00 5.87
C ILE A 4 -10.84 -22.78 5.65
N ASN A 5 -9.63 -22.77 6.22
CA ASN A 5 -8.67 -21.67 6.01
C ASN A 5 -8.25 -21.55 4.55
N SER A 6 -8.07 -22.66 3.84
CA SER A 6 -7.80 -22.67 2.40
C SER A 6 -8.94 -22.03 1.59
N ILE A 7 -10.20 -22.38 1.89
CA ILE A 7 -11.36 -21.76 1.24
C ILE A 7 -11.38 -20.26 1.52
N LYS A 8 -11.19 -19.86 2.77
CA LYS A 8 -11.14 -18.43 3.16
C LYS A 8 -10.02 -17.69 2.45
N ALA A 9 -8.84 -18.29 2.31
CA ALA A 9 -7.71 -17.71 1.59
C ALA A 9 -7.99 -17.59 0.08
N ALA A 10 -8.67 -18.57 -0.52
CA ALA A 10 -9.10 -18.47 -1.92
C ALA A 10 -10.11 -17.33 -2.13
N ILE A 11 -11.11 -17.22 -1.25
CA ILE A 11 -12.08 -16.10 -1.25
C ILE A 11 -11.35 -14.77 -1.09
N PHE A 12 -10.40 -14.69 -0.16
CA PHE A 12 -9.58 -13.51 0.07
C PHE A 12 -8.86 -13.04 -1.20
N TYR A 13 -8.14 -13.93 -1.88
CA TYR A 13 -7.44 -13.57 -3.12
C TYR A 13 -8.39 -13.18 -4.25
N ALA A 14 -9.48 -13.94 -4.43
CA ALA A 14 -10.48 -13.62 -5.44
C ALA A 14 -11.08 -12.22 -5.20
N MET A 15 -11.43 -11.91 -3.95
CA MET A 15 -11.96 -10.62 -3.55
C MET A 15 -10.96 -9.49 -3.81
N ILE A 16 -9.67 -9.67 -3.48
CA ILE A 16 -8.64 -8.66 -3.79
C ILE A 16 -8.53 -8.41 -5.29
N LEU A 17 -8.41 -9.47 -6.09
CA LEU A 17 -8.21 -9.35 -7.54
C LEU A 17 -9.42 -8.68 -8.22
N ILE A 18 -10.64 -9.13 -7.90
CA ILE A 18 -11.87 -8.52 -8.41
C ILE A 18 -11.96 -7.06 -7.98
N SER A 19 -11.72 -6.78 -6.69
CA SER A 19 -11.80 -5.42 -6.16
C SER A 19 -10.79 -4.47 -6.79
N ALA A 20 -9.57 -4.93 -7.05
CA ALA A 20 -8.56 -4.13 -7.71
C ALA A 20 -8.92 -3.85 -9.17
N CYS A 21 -9.45 -4.84 -9.91
CA CYS A 21 -9.91 -4.64 -11.28
C CYS A 21 -11.09 -3.67 -11.37
N PHE A 22 -12.12 -3.85 -10.54
CA PHE A 22 -13.29 -2.96 -10.51
C PHE A 22 -12.94 -1.56 -10.01
N GLY A 23 -12.10 -1.45 -8.98
CA GLY A 23 -11.60 -0.17 -8.49
C GLY A 23 -10.82 0.59 -9.57
N PHE A 24 -9.97 -0.09 -10.33
CA PHE A 24 -9.27 0.50 -11.47
C PHE A 24 -10.25 0.99 -12.56
N LEU A 25 -11.14 0.10 -13.04
CA LEU A 25 -12.03 0.40 -14.17
C LEU A 25 -13.07 1.46 -13.86
N PHE A 26 -13.68 1.39 -12.67
CA PHE A 26 -14.90 2.15 -12.36
C PHE A 26 -14.72 3.21 -11.26
N ALA A 27 -13.60 3.23 -10.54
CA ALA A 27 -13.34 4.26 -9.52
C ALA A 27 -12.13 5.14 -9.87
N LEU A 28 -11.02 4.58 -10.37
CA LEU A 28 -9.80 5.35 -10.69
C LEU A 28 -9.85 5.97 -12.08
N THR A 29 -10.17 5.18 -13.10
CA THR A 29 -10.13 5.63 -14.50
C THR A 29 -11.11 6.78 -14.83
N PRO A 30 -12.37 6.80 -14.33
CA PRO A 30 -13.28 7.92 -14.58
C PRO A 30 -12.76 9.28 -14.08
N ALA A 31 -11.77 9.29 -13.17
CA ALA A 31 -11.20 10.51 -12.64
C ALA A 31 -10.11 11.14 -13.55
N ILE A 32 -9.66 10.46 -14.61
CA ILE A 32 -8.61 10.96 -15.52
C ILE A 32 -8.88 12.37 -16.05
N PRO A 33 -10.10 12.76 -16.47
CA PRO A 33 -10.35 14.13 -16.93
C PRO A 33 -9.99 15.20 -15.89
N PHE A 34 -10.06 14.89 -14.59
CA PHE A 34 -9.64 15.82 -13.53
C PHE A 34 -8.13 16.09 -13.51
N ILE A 35 -7.30 15.30 -14.18
CA ILE A 35 -5.86 15.60 -14.35
C ILE A 35 -5.69 16.93 -15.09
N LEU A 36 -6.51 17.19 -16.11
CA LEU A 36 -6.42 18.40 -16.92
C LEU A 36 -6.96 19.63 -16.18
N LEU A 37 -7.97 19.45 -15.32
CA LEU A 37 -8.59 20.53 -14.56
C LEU A 37 -7.83 20.85 -13.26
N ASN A 38 -7.59 19.83 -12.44
CA ASN A 38 -6.93 19.94 -11.15
C ASN A 38 -6.32 18.60 -10.70
N ARG A 39 -5.01 18.46 -10.97
CA ARG A 39 -4.23 17.27 -10.61
C ARG A 39 -4.28 16.92 -9.11
N ARG A 40 -4.38 17.93 -8.23
CA ARG A 40 -4.46 17.68 -6.77
C ARG A 40 -5.75 16.95 -6.41
N ILE A 41 -6.86 17.31 -7.05
CA ILE A 41 -8.14 16.63 -6.85
C ILE A 41 -8.06 15.19 -7.35
N TYR A 42 -7.48 14.97 -8.53
CA TYR A 42 -7.26 13.62 -9.07
C TYR A 42 -6.47 12.72 -8.12
N PHE A 43 -5.29 13.17 -7.64
CA PHE A 43 -4.48 12.35 -6.72
C PHE A 43 -5.12 12.17 -5.34
N ARG A 44 -5.89 13.17 -4.86
CA ARG A 44 -6.65 13.05 -3.62
C ARG A 44 -7.77 12.01 -3.77
N TRP A 45 -8.44 11.98 -4.91
CA TRP A 45 -9.44 10.97 -5.24
C TRP A 45 -8.81 9.57 -5.35
N CYS A 46 -7.71 9.42 -6.10
CA CYS A 46 -7.03 8.12 -6.22
C CYS A 46 -6.55 7.60 -4.85
N SER A 47 -6.04 8.49 -4.00
CA SER A 47 -5.64 8.16 -2.63
C SER A 47 -6.83 7.77 -1.75
N PHE A 48 -7.99 8.43 -1.91
CA PHE A 48 -9.22 8.06 -1.23
C PHE A 48 -9.72 6.67 -1.65
N VAL A 49 -9.82 6.40 -2.95
CA VAL A 49 -10.23 5.09 -3.50
C VAL A 49 -9.31 3.98 -3.00
N MET A 50 -8.00 4.21 -2.99
CA MET A 50 -7.03 3.25 -2.46
C MET A 50 -7.17 3.04 -0.96
N GLY A 51 -7.31 4.12 -0.18
CA GLY A 51 -7.53 4.00 1.26
C GLY A 51 -8.76 3.15 1.58
N TYR A 52 -9.82 3.30 0.79
CA TYR A 52 -11.03 2.51 0.90
C TYR A 52 -10.83 1.04 0.52
N LEU A 53 -10.15 0.77 -0.60
CA LEU A 53 -9.79 -0.58 -1.03
C LEU A 53 -8.95 -1.28 0.05
N LEU A 54 -7.91 -0.63 0.55
CA LEU A 54 -7.05 -1.17 1.60
C LEU A 54 -7.80 -1.38 2.91
N LEU A 55 -8.72 -0.47 3.28
CA LEU A 55 -9.56 -0.65 4.45
C LEU A 55 -10.40 -1.92 4.31
N MET A 56 -11.06 -2.13 3.17
CA MET A 56 -11.79 -3.37 2.89
C MET A 56 -10.87 -4.61 2.99
N ILE A 57 -9.64 -4.55 2.47
CA ILE A 57 -8.69 -5.67 2.57
C ILE A 57 -8.31 -5.98 4.03
N THR A 58 -8.11 -4.96 4.87
CA THR A 58 -7.89 -5.17 6.31
C THR A 58 -9.09 -5.88 6.95
N CYS A 59 -10.31 -5.73 6.39
CA CYS A 59 -11.50 -6.43 6.87
C CYS A 59 -11.37 -7.92 6.60
N LEU A 60 -10.90 -8.27 5.41
CA LEU A 60 -10.74 -9.66 5.04
C LEU A 60 -9.59 -10.32 5.83
N LEU A 61 -8.50 -9.59 6.10
CA LEU A 61 -7.41 -10.10 6.94
C LEU A 61 -7.88 -10.38 8.38
N GLU A 62 -8.56 -9.43 9.00
CA GLU A 62 -8.95 -9.55 10.41
C GLU A 62 -10.22 -10.38 10.63
N ASP A 63 -11.27 -10.18 9.81
CA ASP A 63 -12.58 -10.77 10.07
C ASP A 63 -12.79 -12.08 9.27
N LEU A 64 -12.31 -12.17 8.02
CA LEU A 64 -12.43 -13.40 7.21
C LEU A 64 -11.35 -14.42 7.58
N LEU A 65 -10.07 -14.01 7.58
CA LEU A 65 -8.92 -14.86 7.87
C LEU A 65 -8.61 -14.98 9.38
N ASN A 66 -9.27 -14.18 10.22
CA ASN A 66 -9.12 -14.21 11.69
C ASN A 66 -7.68 -13.93 12.16
N ILE A 67 -6.96 -13.07 11.44
CA ILE A 67 -5.59 -12.66 11.78
C ILE A 67 -5.66 -11.50 12.76
N LYS A 68 -5.04 -11.64 13.93
CA LYS A 68 -4.96 -10.56 14.92
C LYS A 68 -3.70 -9.74 14.71
N ILE A 69 -3.74 -8.49 15.15
CA ILE A 69 -2.60 -7.58 15.11
C ILE A 69 -2.30 -7.08 16.53
N VAL A 70 -1.01 -6.99 16.84
CA VAL A 70 -0.50 -6.33 18.05
C VAL A 70 0.54 -5.31 17.61
N VAL A 71 0.43 -4.08 18.11
CA VAL A 71 1.35 -2.97 17.78
C VAL A 71 1.99 -2.45 19.06
N THR A 72 3.31 -2.28 19.04
CA THR A 72 4.13 -1.74 20.12
C THR A 72 5.14 -0.72 19.58
N GLY A 73 5.67 0.14 20.45
CA GLY A 73 6.67 1.14 20.08
C GLY A 73 6.06 2.50 19.77
N ASP A 74 6.68 3.22 18.83
CA ASP A 74 6.34 4.61 18.51
C ASP A 74 5.03 4.76 17.73
N ASP A 75 4.37 5.91 17.89
CA ASP A 75 3.13 6.24 17.17
C ASP A 75 3.46 6.84 15.79
N LEU A 76 2.86 6.27 14.74
CA LEU A 76 3.08 6.70 13.36
C LEU A 76 2.51 8.09 13.03
N THR A 77 1.66 8.66 13.88
CA THR A 77 0.86 9.86 13.56
C THR A 77 1.31 11.15 14.25
N ASN A 78 2.31 11.08 15.14
CA ASN A 78 2.66 12.19 16.04
C ASN A 78 3.08 13.50 15.37
N ASP A 79 3.55 13.47 14.12
CA ASP A 79 4.18 14.63 13.46
C ASP A 79 3.67 14.95 12.05
N LYS A 80 2.74 14.15 11.48
CA LYS A 80 2.20 14.31 10.11
C LYS A 80 3.26 14.52 9.02
N LYS A 81 4.47 14.02 9.24
CA LYS A 81 5.62 14.15 8.34
C LYS A 81 5.76 12.96 7.40
N ARG A 82 6.49 13.12 6.30
CA ARG A 82 6.70 12.03 5.32
C ARG A 82 7.72 11.04 5.88
N SER A 83 7.35 9.77 5.93
CA SER A 83 8.19 8.72 6.50
C SER A 83 8.50 7.61 5.50
N LEU A 84 9.74 7.12 5.53
CA LEU A 84 10.15 5.91 4.84
C LEU A 84 10.03 4.72 5.79
N ILE A 85 9.23 3.73 5.42
CA ILE A 85 9.02 2.53 6.26
C ILE A 85 9.97 1.43 5.80
N ILE A 86 10.78 0.92 6.72
CA ILE A 86 11.71 -0.18 6.47
C ILE A 86 11.29 -1.36 7.34
N VAL A 87 10.91 -2.45 6.69
CA VAL A 87 10.49 -3.70 7.35
C VAL A 87 11.58 -4.76 7.28
N ASN A 88 11.65 -5.66 8.25
CA ASN A 88 12.29 -6.95 8.02
C ASN A 88 11.49 -7.76 6.98
N HIS A 89 12.14 -8.71 6.29
CA HIS A 89 11.48 -9.54 5.29
C HIS A 89 11.52 -11.02 5.67
N ARG A 90 10.40 -11.56 6.17
CA ARG A 90 10.28 -12.97 6.60
C ARG A 90 9.34 -13.76 5.71
N THR A 91 8.37 -13.10 5.08
CA THR A 91 7.43 -13.72 4.17
C THR A 91 7.18 -12.80 2.97
N ARG A 92 6.87 -13.42 1.82
CA ARG A 92 6.43 -12.67 0.63
C ARG A 92 5.16 -11.85 0.87
N LEU A 93 4.47 -12.03 1.99
CA LEU A 93 3.22 -11.36 2.36
C LEU A 93 3.39 -10.21 3.37
N ASP A 94 4.62 -9.86 3.78
CA ASP A 94 4.86 -8.81 4.80
C ASP A 94 4.16 -7.47 4.45
N TRP A 95 4.19 -7.08 3.17
CA TRP A 95 3.59 -5.85 2.65
C TRP A 95 2.06 -5.78 2.86
N MET A 96 1.39 -6.93 2.87
CA MET A 96 -0.05 -7.03 3.06
C MET A 96 -0.44 -6.77 4.53
N TYR A 97 0.38 -7.26 5.47
CA TYR A 97 0.13 -7.05 6.90
C TYR A 97 0.41 -5.61 7.35
N ILE A 98 1.28 -4.88 6.65
CA ILE A 98 1.52 -3.44 6.89
C ILE A 98 0.24 -2.60 6.73
N TRP A 99 -0.71 -3.05 5.93
CA TRP A 99 -2.02 -2.42 5.85
C TRP A 99 -2.80 -2.51 7.16
N MET A 100 -2.69 -3.62 7.90
CA MET A 100 -3.32 -3.72 9.22
C MET A 100 -2.73 -2.69 10.18
N LEU A 101 -1.39 -2.52 10.17
CA LEU A 101 -0.70 -1.49 10.95
C LEU A 101 -1.21 -0.08 10.61
N HIS A 102 -1.23 0.29 9.33
CA HIS A 102 -1.71 1.61 8.90
C HIS A 102 -3.20 1.83 9.17
N GLY A 103 -4.00 0.76 9.16
CA GLY A 103 -5.40 0.78 9.54
C GLY A 103 -5.62 1.23 10.98
N ARG A 104 -4.72 0.84 11.92
CA ARG A 104 -4.77 1.29 13.33
C ARG A 104 -4.60 2.79 13.48
N TYR A 105 -3.81 3.39 12.60
CA TYR A 105 -3.52 4.82 12.59
C TYR A 105 -4.40 5.63 11.62
N GLN A 106 -5.35 5.00 10.91
CA GLN A 106 -6.25 5.63 9.93
C GLN A 106 -5.53 6.42 8.81
N ILE A 107 -4.33 5.98 8.43
CA ILE A 107 -3.48 6.63 7.41
C ILE A 107 -3.34 5.80 6.12
N LEU A 108 -4.24 4.84 5.89
CA LEU A 108 -4.19 3.93 4.72
C LEU A 108 -4.17 4.65 3.37
N ASN A 109 -4.87 5.77 3.25
CA ASN A 109 -4.91 6.58 2.03
C ASN A 109 -3.58 7.29 1.72
N GLN A 110 -2.65 7.38 2.69
CA GLN A 110 -1.37 8.06 2.54
C GLN A 110 -0.25 7.08 2.14
N LEU A 111 -0.46 5.77 2.32
CA LEU A 111 0.54 4.75 2.04
C LEU A 111 0.90 4.71 0.55
N LYS A 112 2.20 4.83 0.25
CA LYS A 112 2.77 4.59 -1.08
C LYS A 112 3.77 3.45 -0.99
N ILE A 113 3.65 2.49 -1.91
CA ILE A 113 4.48 1.28 -1.91
C ILE A 113 5.54 1.43 -3.01
N ILE A 114 6.74 0.98 -2.69
CA ILE A 114 7.85 0.86 -3.65
C ILE A 114 7.77 -0.52 -4.29
N LEU A 115 7.64 -0.56 -5.62
CA LEU A 115 7.44 -1.76 -6.41
C LEU A 115 8.53 -1.92 -7.46
N LYS A 116 8.71 -3.15 -7.95
CA LYS A 116 9.57 -3.43 -9.10
C LYS A 116 8.98 -2.76 -10.34
N ALA A 117 9.81 -2.09 -11.16
CA ALA A 117 9.37 -1.37 -12.35
C ALA A 117 8.52 -2.22 -13.30
N GLN A 118 8.87 -3.50 -13.48
CA GLN A 118 8.13 -4.44 -14.33
C GLN A 118 6.64 -4.60 -13.92
N LEU A 119 6.31 -4.40 -12.64
CA LEU A 119 4.93 -4.54 -12.15
C LEU A 119 4.00 -3.44 -12.67
N LYS A 120 4.54 -2.31 -13.12
CA LYS A 120 3.71 -1.21 -13.65
C LYS A 120 2.96 -1.60 -14.92
N HIS A 121 3.50 -2.55 -15.68
CA HIS A 121 2.95 -2.99 -16.97
C HIS A 121 1.85 -4.05 -16.84
N ILE A 122 1.61 -4.59 -15.64
CA ILE A 122 0.56 -5.60 -15.44
C ILE A 122 -0.81 -4.94 -15.65
N PRO A 123 -1.66 -5.46 -16.56
CA PRO A 123 -3.00 -4.91 -16.78
C PRO A 123 -3.82 -4.86 -15.50
N CYS A 124 -4.63 -3.80 -15.36
CA CYS A 124 -5.44 -3.48 -14.17
C CYS A 124 -4.65 -3.21 -12.89
N LEU A 125 -3.86 -4.18 -12.40
CA LEU A 125 -3.12 -4.06 -11.14
C LEU A 125 -1.99 -3.04 -11.24
N GLY A 126 -1.13 -3.18 -12.26
CA GLY A 126 -0.01 -2.28 -12.51
C GLY A 126 -0.49 -0.87 -12.86
N TRP A 127 -1.45 -0.77 -13.78
CA TRP A 127 -2.09 0.52 -14.13
C TRP A 127 -2.74 1.18 -12.91
N GLY A 128 -3.48 0.43 -12.10
CA GLY A 128 -4.04 0.92 -10.85
C GLY A 128 -2.97 1.48 -9.91
N CYS A 129 -1.86 0.75 -9.73
CA CYS A 129 -0.71 1.19 -8.92
C CYS A 129 -0.12 2.52 -9.44
N GLN A 130 -0.07 2.73 -10.75
CA GLN A 130 0.36 4.00 -11.34
C GLN A 130 -0.60 5.15 -11.01
N HIS A 131 -1.92 4.94 -11.12
CA HIS A 131 -2.94 5.93 -10.74
C HIS A 131 -2.81 6.39 -9.28
N VAL A 132 -2.49 5.46 -8.37
CA VAL A 132 -2.31 5.81 -6.96
C VAL A 132 -0.99 6.51 -6.66
N GLY A 133 -0.07 6.59 -7.61
CA GLY A 133 1.24 7.19 -7.41
C GLY A 133 2.20 6.30 -6.62
N PHE A 134 2.14 4.98 -6.80
CA PHE A 134 3.18 4.09 -6.27
C PHE A 134 4.51 4.33 -6.97
N LEU A 135 5.60 4.05 -6.25
CA LEU A 135 6.95 4.27 -6.74
C LEU A 135 7.46 3.00 -7.42
N PHE A 136 7.95 3.11 -8.65
CA PHE A 136 8.47 1.99 -9.42
C PHE A 136 9.98 2.14 -9.59
N LEU A 137 10.76 1.13 -9.15
CA LEU A 137 12.22 1.16 -9.20
C LEU A 137 12.78 0.08 -10.15
N GLU A 138 13.83 0.44 -10.88
CA GLU A 138 14.54 -0.46 -11.80
C GLU A 138 15.58 -1.35 -11.09
N ARG A 139 15.86 -1.08 -9.81
CA ARG A 139 16.93 -1.72 -9.02
C ARG A 139 18.32 -1.37 -9.56
N ALA A 140 18.45 -0.13 -10.04
CA ALA A 140 19.70 0.43 -10.52
C ALA A 140 19.81 1.87 -10.00
N TRP A 141 20.73 2.10 -9.05
CA TRP A 141 20.87 3.40 -8.38
C TRP A 141 20.99 4.57 -9.36
N THR A 142 21.76 4.40 -10.45
CA THR A 142 21.94 5.42 -11.48
C THR A 142 20.64 5.89 -12.13
N LYS A 143 19.63 5.02 -12.20
CA LYS A 143 18.31 5.35 -12.74
C LYS A 143 17.35 5.82 -11.66
N ASP A 144 17.40 5.20 -10.50
CA ASP A 144 16.42 5.40 -9.43
C ASP A 144 16.72 6.61 -8.53
N GLN A 145 17.98 7.06 -8.47
CA GLN A 145 18.42 8.15 -7.59
C GLN A 145 17.65 9.45 -7.82
N GLN A 146 17.33 9.79 -9.08
CA GLN A 146 16.61 11.04 -9.36
C GLN A 146 15.19 11.01 -8.81
N THR A 147 14.51 9.87 -8.93
CA THR A 147 13.16 9.67 -8.41
C THR A 147 13.14 9.72 -6.88
N MET A 148 14.17 9.14 -6.23
CA MET A 148 14.30 9.16 -4.77
C MET A 148 14.78 10.51 -4.20
N LYS A 149 15.63 11.26 -4.92
CA LYS A 149 16.08 12.60 -4.47
C LYS A 149 14.92 13.60 -4.35
N ASN A 150 13.90 13.45 -5.19
CA ASN A 150 12.74 14.35 -5.18
C ASN A 150 11.74 14.03 -4.06
N SER A 151 11.85 12.86 -3.40
CA SER A 151 11.05 12.56 -2.22
C SER A 151 11.69 13.16 -0.98
N MET A 152 11.15 14.27 -0.49
CA MET A 152 11.47 14.79 0.83
C MET A 152 10.93 13.82 1.89
N ILE A 153 11.84 13.10 2.54
CA ILE A 153 11.57 12.20 3.66
C ILE A 153 12.05 12.91 4.92
N ASP A 154 11.18 12.98 5.91
CA ASP A 154 11.47 13.63 7.19
C ASP A 154 11.85 12.60 8.26
N ASN A 155 11.33 11.37 8.16
CA ASN A 155 11.49 10.30 9.14
C ASN A 155 11.78 8.94 8.47
N VAL A 156 12.37 8.04 9.24
CA VAL A 156 12.47 6.61 8.92
C VAL A 156 11.75 5.81 10.00
N ASP A 157 10.75 5.03 9.61
CA ASP A 157 10.04 4.09 10.49
C ASP A 157 10.64 2.70 10.32
N ASP A 158 11.46 2.30 11.29
CA ASP A 158 12.00 0.96 11.39
C ASP A 158 10.97 0.03 12.03
N VAL A 159 10.39 -0.85 11.22
CA VAL A 159 9.31 -1.75 11.65
C VAL A 159 9.81 -3.19 11.71
N THR A 160 9.69 -3.81 12.88
CA THR A 160 9.91 -5.25 13.06
C THR A 160 8.57 -5.97 13.06
N ILE A 161 8.42 -6.97 12.19
CA ILE A 161 7.26 -7.84 12.07
C ILE A 161 7.62 -9.22 12.61
N GLY A 162 6.87 -9.66 13.63
CA GLY A 162 6.95 -10.99 14.23
C GLY A 162 5.64 -11.75 14.03
N TYR A 163 5.72 -13.08 13.85
CA TYR A 163 4.56 -13.93 13.60
C TYR A 163 4.42 -14.98 14.71
N GLU A 164 3.25 -15.06 15.35
CA GLU A 164 2.96 -16.12 16.31
C GLU A 164 2.58 -17.43 15.61
N GLY A 165 3.32 -18.49 15.91
CA GLY A 165 3.07 -19.84 15.41
C GLY A 165 3.45 -20.01 13.93
N ASN A 166 2.68 -20.83 13.21
CA ASN A 166 2.91 -21.05 11.78
C ASN A 166 2.53 -19.81 10.98
N PHE A 167 3.37 -19.42 10.02
CA PHE A 167 3.10 -18.32 9.11
C PHE A 167 3.43 -18.73 7.66
N PRO A 168 2.69 -18.19 6.67
CA PRO A 168 2.94 -18.48 5.27
C PRO A 168 4.26 -17.85 4.83
N VAL A 169 5.13 -18.60 4.15
CA VAL A 169 6.34 -18.03 3.52
C VAL A 169 6.00 -17.50 2.13
N THR A 170 5.07 -18.18 1.45
CA THR A 170 4.59 -17.88 0.10
C THR A 170 3.08 -17.72 0.05
N GLU A 171 2.60 -17.18 -1.07
CA GLU A 171 1.18 -17.03 -1.38
C GLU A 171 0.46 -18.39 -1.42
N LEU A 172 1.16 -19.43 -1.86
CA LEU A 172 0.65 -20.80 -1.90
C LEU A 172 0.42 -21.38 -0.51
N ASP A 173 1.24 -21.02 0.48
CA ASP A 173 1.05 -21.48 1.85
C ASP A 173 -0.24 -20.91 2.43
N LEU A 174 -0.54 -19.64 2.11
CA LEU A 174 -1.80 -19.01 2.45
C LEU A 174 -2.99 -19.78 1.85
N LEU A 175 -2.92 -20.13 0.56
CA LEU A 175 -3.94 -20.95 -0.12
C LEU A 175 -4.06 -22.36 0.44
N LYS A 176 -2.97 -22.93 0.96
CA LYS A 176 -2.97 -24.20 1.71
C LYS A 176 -3.49 -24.05 3.14
N GLY A 177 -3.96 -22.86 3.53
CA GLY A 177 -4.60 -22.61 4.82
C GLY A 177 -3.64 -22.33 5.97
N VAL A 178 -2.36 -22.08 5.67
CA VAL A 178 -1.36 -21.64 6.64
C VAL A 178 -1.53 -20.15 6.88
N LEU A 179 -1.96 -19.78 8.08
CA LEU A 179 -2.28 -18.41 8.48
C LEU A 179 -1.55 -18.08 9.78
N PRO A 180 -0.96 -16.88 9.91
CA PRO A 180 -0.46 -16.43 11.20
C PRO A 180 -1.65 -16.16 12.13
N LYS A 181 -1.54 -16.58 13.39
CA LYS A 181 -2.60 -16.32 14.40
C LYS A 181 -2.59 -14.85 14.81
N VAL A 182 -1.40 -14.32 15.06
CA VAL A 182 -1.16 -12.94 15.48
C VAL A 182 0.08 -12.42 14.75
N VAL A 183 -0.05 -11.22 14.18
CA VAL A 183 1.07 -10.46 13.60
C VAL A 183 1.43 -9.34 14.57
N HIS A 184 2.66 -9.37 15.06
CA HIS A 184 3.20 -8.36 15.96
C HIS A 184 4.04 -7.35 15.19
N PHE A 185 3.81 -6.08 15.48
CA PHE A 185 4.61 -4.97 14.99
C PHE A 185 5.32 -4.29 16.16
N HIS A 186 6.60 -4.01 15.97
CA HIS A 186 7.36 -3.09 16.81
C HIS A 186 7.89 -1.96 15.94
N VAL A 187 7.50 -0.73 16.26
CA VAL A 187 7.85 0.47 15.49
C VAL A 187 8.87 1.28 16.25
N LYS A 188 9.98 1.62 15.61
CA LYS A 188 10.92 2.66 16.06
C LYS A 188 10.99 3.76 15.01
N ARG A 189 10.77 5.00 15.41
CA ARG A 189 10.81 6.16 14.51
C ARG A 189 12.11 6.96 14.72
N TYR A 190 12.77 7.29 13.62
CA TYR A 190 13.98 8.11 13.60
C TYR A 190 13.75 9.35 12.74
N SER A 191 14.05 10.53 13.26
CA SER A 191 14.07 11.77 12.47
C SER A 191 15.31 11.77 11.59
N ILE A 192 15.18 12.17 10.32
CA ILE A 192 16.31 12.25 9.41
C ILE A 192 17.35 13.28 9.86
N ASN A 193 16.93 14.28 10.64
CA ASN A 193 17.83 15.27 11.22
C ASN A 193 18.75 14.67 12.29
N ASP A 194 18.34 13.57 12.92
CA ASP A 194 19.13 12.86 13.93
C ASP A 194 20.12 11.89 13.27
N LEU A 195 19.92 11.58 11.98
CA LEU A 195 20.80 10.73 11.19
C LEU A 195 21.96 11.54 10.61
N SER A 196 23.14 10.92 10.55
CA SER A 196 24.31 11.56 9.96
C SER A 196 24.12 11.75 8.45
N GLN A 197 24.56 12.89 7.90
CA GLN A 197 24.54 13.15 6.45
C GLN A 197 25.66 12.43 5.66
N LYS A 198 26.53 11.65 6.32
CA LYS A 198 27.61 10.91 5.65
C LYS A 198 27.16 9.46 5.35
N ASP A 199 27.27 9.06 4.08
CA ASP A 199 26.84 7.73 3.59
C ASP A 199 27.41 6.56 4.40
N GLU A 200 28.69 6.59 4.78
CA GLU A 200 29.33 5.53 5.58
C GLU A 200 28.66 5.36 6.95
N LYS A 201 28.32 6.48 7.61
CA LYS A 201 27.65 6.47 8.91
C LYS A 201 26.20 6.01 8.79
N ILE A 202 25.52 6.35 7.69
CA ILE A 202 24.18 5.82 7.38
C ILE A 202 24.25 4.30 7.15
N GLY A 203 25.26 3.83 6.43
CA GLY A 203 25.49 2.40 6.21
C GLY A 203 25.68 1.63 7.52
N GLN A 204 26.52 2.14 8.42
CA GLN A 204 26.71 1.54 9.74
C GLN A 204 25.43 1.59 10.58
N TRP A 205 24.69 2.71 10.56
CA TRP A 205 23.41 2.82 11.25
C TRP A 205 22.39 1.80 10.73
N LEU A 206 22.28 1.62 9.41
CA LEU A 206 21.41 0.61 8.80
C LEU A 206 21.79 -0.81 9.23
N GLN A 207 23.08 -1.13 9.27
CA GLN A 207 23.56 -2.42 9.77
C GLN A 207 23.15 -2.64 11.23
N ASN A 208 23.35 -1.64 12.08
CA ASN A 208 22.95 -1.70 13.49
C ASN A 208 21.44 -1.89 13.64
N CYS A 209 20.61 -1.20 12.85
CA CYS A 209 19.16 -1.41 12.83
C CYS A 209 18.79 -2.85 12.45
N TRP A 210 19.51 -3.44 11.50
CA TRP A 210 19.28 -4.82 11.09
C TRP A 210 19.68 -5.82 12.19
N ASP A 211 20.81 -5.60 12.84
CA ASP A 211 21.28 -6.43 13.96
C ASP A 211 20.32 -6.35 15.16
N GLU A 212 19.83 -5.14 15.48
CA GLU A 212 18.80 -4.95 16.50
C GLU A 212 17.50 -5.68 16.17
N LYS A 213 17.07 -5.65 14.90
CA LYS A 213 15.88 -6.38 14.43
C LYS A 213 16.05 -7.89 14.60
N GLU A 214 17.20 -8.44 14.20
CA GLU A 214 17.47 -9.87 14.33
C GLU A 214 17.51 -10.31 15.80
N ASN A 215 18.13 -9.51 16.69
CA ASN A 215 18.14 -9.79 18.12
C ASN A 215 16.72 -9.74 18.73
N ARG A 216 15.93 -8.72 18.37
CA ARG A 216 14.53 -8.60 18.79
C ARG A 216 13.68 -9.78 18.32
N LEU A 217 13.91 -10.27 17.11
CA LEU A 217 13.21 -11.44 16.58
C LEU A 217 13.60 -12.73 17.32
N LYS A 218 14.88 -12.93 17.65
CA LYS A 218 15.33 -14.07 18.47
C LYS A 218 14.63 -14.09 19.82
N GLU A 219 14.54 -12.95 20.48
CA GLU A 219 13.82 -12.80 21.76
C GLU A 219 12.32 -13.04 21.60
N PHE A 220 11.71 -12.47 20.54
CA PHE A 220 10.30 -12.65 20.24
C PHE A 220 9.94 -14.12 20.05
N TYR A 221 10.72 -14.90 19.30
CA TYR A 221 10.43 -16.34 19.12
C TYR A 221 10.70 -17.19 20.37
N THR A 222 11.40 -16.64 21.37
CA THR A 222 11.57 -17.28 22.68
C THR A 222 10.41 -16.93 23.63
N LYS A 223 9.96 -15.68 23.63
CA LYS A 223 9.01 -15.12 24.61
C LYS A 223 7.58 -14.95 24.08
N ASN A 224 7.37 -15.04 22.76
CA ASN A 224 6.15 -14.63 22.02
C ASN A 224 5.69 -13.18 22.30
N GLN A 225 6.62 -12.29 22.62
CA GLN A 225 6.35 -10.87 22.85
C GLN A 225 7.59 -10.03 22.56
N PHE A 226 7.39 -8.80 22.09
CA PHE A 226 8.46 -7.81 22.01
C PHE A 226 8.66 -7.14 23.38
N ASP A 227 9.90 -6.75 23.69
CA ASP A 227 10.36 -6.29 25.00
C ASP A 227 9.80 -4.93 25.48
N SER A 228 8.85 -4.32 24.76
CA SER A 228 8.22 -3.05 25.14
C SER A 228 6.79 -3.22 25.68
N PRO A 229 6.56 -3.06 27.00
CA PRO A 229 5.27 -2.69 27.55
C PRO A 229 4.89 -1.23 27.26
N SER A 230 5.82 -0.41 26.76
CA SER A 230 5.59 0.99 26.39
C SER A 230 4.65 1.08 25.18
N LYS A 231 3.40 1.44 25.48
CA LYS A 231 2.28 1.75 24.56
C LYS A 231 1.94 0.60 23.61
N ARG A 232 1.37 -0.49 24.14
CA ARG A 232 0.44 -1.29 23.31
C ARG A 232 -0.62 -0.33 22.78
N PHE A 233 -0.91 -0.37 21.48
CA PHE A 233 -2.09 0.29 20.94
C PHE A 233 -3.32 -0.36 21.59
N ASN A 234 -3.75 0.17 22.73
CA ASN A 234 -4.82 -0.39 23.56
C ASN A 234 -5.87 0.67 23.80
N ASN A 235 -6.56 1.06 22.73
CA ASN A 235 -7.74 1.88 22.83
C ASN A 235 -8.93 1.11 22.24
N GLN A 236 -9.65 0.40 23.11
CA GLN A 236 -10.80 -0.44 22.74
C GLN A 236 -11.89 0.33 21.98
N GLN A 237 -12.04 1.64 22.26
CA GLN A 237 -12.98 2.51 21.56
C GLN A 237 -12.54 2.83 20.13
N ILE A 238 -11.24 3.07 19.92
CA ILE A 238 -10.68 3.26 18.58
C ILE A 238 -10.78 1.95 17.78
N GLU A 239 -10.48 0.81 18.41
CA GLU A 239 -10.60 -0.52 17.82
C GLU A 239 -12.02 -0.83 17.34
N SER A 240 -13.04 -0.54 18.15
CA SER A 240 -14.43 -0.77 17.78
C SER A 240 -14.87 0.14 16.63
N HIS A 241 -14.44 1.41 16.65
CA HIS A 241 -14.71 2.36 15.57
C HIS A 241 -14.07 1.93 14.25
N ILE A 242 -12.79 1.53 14.26
CA ILE A 242 -12.09 1.03 13.08
C ILE A 242 -12.77 -0.23 12.54
N ARG A 243 -13.14 -1.17 13.43
CA ARG A 243 -13.88 -2.39 13.03
C ARG A 243 -15.19 -2.05 12.32
N PHE A 244 -15.95 -1.08 12.85
CA PHE A 244 -17.19 -0.62 12.23
C PHE A 244 -16.93 -0.02 10.84
N GLN A 245 -16.01 0.95 10.74
CA GLN A 245 -15.66 1.61 9.47
C GLN A 245 -15.28 0.59 8.40
N ARG A 246 -14.50 -0.42 8.80
CA ARG A 246 -13.98 -1.43 7.91
C ARG A 246 -15.02 -2.42 7.40
N ARG A 247 -15.95 -2.85 8.28
CA ARG A 247 -17.11 -3.67 7.87
C ARG A 247 -18.04 -2.90 6.96
N LEU A 248 -18.31 -1.62 7.29
CA LEU A 248 -19.08 -0.74 6.43
C LEU A 248 -18.41 -0.58 5.06
N ALA A 249 -17.09 -0.39 5.03
CA ALA A 249 -16.31 -0.31 3.80
C ALA A 249 -16.44 -1.59 2.96
N LEU A 250 -16.32 -2.77 3.58
CA LEU A 250 -16.51 -4.05 2.90
C LEU A 250 -17.92 -4.18 2.28
N ILE A 251 -18.97 -3.86 3.04
CA ILE A 251 -20.36 -3.96 2.57
C ILE A 251 -20.58 -3.06 1.35
N LEU A 252 -20.22 -1.79 1.47
CA LEU A 252 -20.37 -0.81 0.40
C LEU A 252 -19.52 -1.17 -0.84
N TRP A 253 -18.33 -1.76 -0.65
CA TRP A 253 -17.50 -2.23 -1.77
C TRP A 253 -18.10 -3.45 -2.47
N ILE A 254 -18.70 -4.37 -1.73
CA ILE A 254 -19.44 -5.50 -2.31
C ILE A 254 -20.62 -4.97 -3.13
N LEU A 255 -21.41 -4.02 -2.59
CA LEU A 255 -22.51 -3.39 -3.31
C LEU A 255 -22.02 -2.69 -4.59
N PHE A 256 -20.88 -1.99 -4.53
CA PHE A 256 -20.24 -1.38 -5.68
C PHE A 256 -19.88 -2.43 -6.76
N ILE A 257 -19.26 -3.55 -6.37
CA ILE A 257 -18.91 -4.63 -7.29
C ILE A 257 -20.17 -5.24 -7.90
N LEU A 258 -21.20 -5.53 -7.10
CA LEU A 258 -22.46 -6.11 -7.59
C LEU A 258 -23.16 -5.17 -8.58
N PHE A 259 -23.26 -3.88 -8.24
CA PHE A 259 -23.83 -2.87 -9.11
C PHE A 259 -23.12 -2.80 -10.47
N TRP A 260 -21.79 -2.67 -10.46
CA TRP A 260 -21.02 -2.59 -11.71
C TRP A 260 -20.99 -3.90 -12.47
N SER A 261 -21.07 -5.05 -11.79
CA SER A 261 -21.19 -6.35 -12.44
C SER A 261 -22.52 -6.47 -13.18
N TYR A 262 -23.62 -6.08 -12.54
CA TYR A 262 -24.92 -5.99 -13.19
C TYR A 262 -24.88 -5.03 -14.39
N CYS A 263 -24.33 -3.83 -14.23
CA CYS A 263 -24.21 -2.86 -15.31
C CYS A 263 -23.37 -3.39 -16.49
N LEU A 264 -22.27 -4.09 -16.20
CA LEU A 264 -21.40 -4.70 -17.21
C LEU A 264 -22.12 -5.79 -18.00
N ILE A 265 -22.97 -6.59 -17.34
CA ILE A 265 -23.75 -7.64 -18.01
C ILE A 265 -24.87 -7.01 -18.86
N ALA A 266 -25.63 -6.08 -18.29
CA ALA A 266 -26.86 -5.52 -18.85
C ALA A 266 -26.64 -4.52 -19.98
N TYR A 267 -25.59 -3.69 -19.93
CA TYR A 267 -25.45 -2.55 -20.83
C TYR A 267 -24.22 -2.65 -21.74
N ILE A 268 -24.44 -2.72 -23.06
CA ILE A 268 -23.37 -2.73 -24.06
C ILE A 268 -22.46 -1.50 -23.99
N LYS A 269 -23.01 -0.34 -23.61
CA LYS A 269 -22.24 0.91 -23.43
C LYS A 269 -21.16 0.77 -22.36
N ILE A 270 -21.40 0.00 -21.30
CA ILE A 270 -20.42 -0.25 -20.24
C ILE A 270 -19.31 -1.19 -20.73
N LYS A 271 -19.65 -2.20 -21.55
CA LYS A 271 -18.65 -3.08 -22.19
C LYS A 271 -17.74 -2.28 -23.13
N LEU A 272 -18.32 -1.39 -23.94
CA LEU A 272 -17.57 -0.47 -24.81
C LEU A 272 -16.68 0.48 -24.00
N TYR A 273 -17.19 1.04 -22.91
CA TYR A 273 -16.39 1.86 -21.99
C TYR A 273 -15.16 1.08 -21.48
N VAL A 274 -15.33 -0.15 -20.99
CA VAL A 274 -14.20 -0.97 -20.51
C VAL A 274 -13.17 -1.19 -21.62
N LEU A 275 -13.63 -1.49 -22.85
CA LEU A 275 -12.73 -1.67 -23.99
C LEU A 275 -11.94 -0.39 -24.32
N ILE A 276 -12.61 0.77 -24.30
CA ILE A 276 -11.97 2.08 -24.52
C ILE A 276 -10.94 2.36 -23.41
N VAL A 277 -11.27 2.09 -22.15
CA VAL A 277 -10.36 2.27 -21.01
C VAL A 277 -9.11 1.40 -21.14
N CYS A 278 -9.28 0.13 -21.49
CA CYS A 278 -8.16 -0.78 -21.70
C CYS A 278 -7.30 -0.33 -22.87
N LEU A 279 -7.90 0.06 -24.01
CA LEU A 279 -7.18 0.56 -25.17
C LEU A 279 -6.41 1.84 -24.83
N PHE A 280 -7.04 2.78 -24.12
CA PHE A 280 -6.40 4.01 -23.66
C PHE A 280 -5.16 3.71 -22.82
N HIS A 281 -5.23 2.79 -21.86
CA HIS A 281 -4.08 2.43 -21.02
C HIS A 281 -2.98 1.72 -21.80
N VAL A 282 -3.33 0.84 -22.75
CA VAL A 282 -2.34 0.22 -23.64
C VAL A 282 -1.61 1.28 -24.47
N VAL A 283 -2.33 2.26 -25.00
CA VAL A 283 -1.74 3.38 -25.76
C VAL A 283 -0.85 4.24 -24.86
N ILE A 284 -1.33 4.66 -23.69
CA ILE A 284 -0.54 5.46 -22.74
C ILE A 284 0.71 4.70 -22.28
N GLU A 285 0.62 3.40 -22.06
CA GLU A 285 1.77 2.58 -21.70
C GLU A 285 2.80 2.52 -22.84
N ALA A 286 2.34 2.37 -24.09
CA ALA A 286 3.22 2.31 -25.26
C ALA A 286 3.91 3.65 -25.58
N PHE A 287 3.19 4.77 -25.47
CA PHE A 287 3.71 6.08 -25.90
C PHE A 287 4.31 6.92 -24.76
N ALA A 288 3.81 6.76 -23.54
CA ALA A 288 4.20 7.57 -22.40
C ALA A 288 4.75 6.75 -21.24
N ASN A 289 4.97 5.44 -21.41
CA ASN A 289 5.54 4.55 -20.39
C ASN A 289 4.69 4.48 -19.10
N GLY A 290 3.40 4.78 -19.23
CA GLY A 290 2.42 4.77 -18.15
C GLY A 290 1.73 6.10 -17.87
N ILE A 291 0.63 6.06 -17.11
CA ILE A 291 -0.15 7.25 -16.77
C ILE A 291 0.63 8.21 -15.86
N ILE A 292 1.48 7.68 -14.97
CA ILE A 292 2.26 8.51 -14.05
C ILE A 292 3.30 9.35 -14.81
N ASP A 293 4.01 8.73 -15.74
CA ASP A 293 5.01 9.38 -16.60
C ASP A 293 4.33 10.38 -17.55
N PHE A 294 3.16 10.03 -18.10
CA PHE A 294 2.32 10.96 -18.87
C PHE A 294 1.95 12.21 -18.06
N VAL A 295 1.52 12.06 -16.81
CA VAL A 295 1.19 13.22 -15.94
C VAL A 295 2.43 14.06 -15.64
N CYS A 296 3.59 13.44 -15.42
CA CYS A 296 4.86 14.14 -15.21
C CYS A 296 5.28 14.96 -16.46
N GLN A 297 5.15 14.39 -17.66
CA GLN A 297 5.41 15.11 -18.92
C GLN A 297 4.47 16.31 -19.10
N LEU A 298 3.18 16.14 -18.79
CA LEU A 298 2.21 17.25 -18.82
C LEU A 298 2.58 18.38 -17.85
N ASP A 299 3.12 18.06 -16.67
CA ASP A 299 3.55 19.07 -15.70
C ASP A 299 4.83 19.80 -16.15
N ALA A 300 5.79 19.07 -16.71
CA ALA A 300 7.02 19.66 -17.27
C ALA A 300 6.69 20.69 -18.37
N ASN A 301 5.82 20.31 -19.31
CA ASN A 301 5.38 21.18 -20.40
C ASN A 301 4.62 22.41 -19.88
N TYR A 302 3.74 22.24 -18.89
CA TYR A 302 3.00 23.34 -18.27
C TYR A 302 3.94 24.35 -17.59
N ARG A 303 4.93 23.87 -16.81
CA ARG A 303 5.92 24.74 -16.15
C ARG A 303 6.79 25.48 -17.15
N GLN A 304 7.20 24.82 -18.25
CA GLN A 304 7.98 25.46 -19.30
C GLN A 304 7.21 26.61 -19.96
N LYS A 305 5.93 26.40 -20.31
CA LYS A 305 5.08 27.43 -20.92
C LYS A 305 4.87 28.64 -19.98
N HIS A 306 4.65 28.41 -18.69
CA HIS A 306 4.52 29.50 -17.72
C HIS A 306 5.82 30.24 -17.42
N ARG A 307 6.98 29.60 -17.59
CA ARG A 307 8.28 30.29 -17.51
C ARG A 307 8.49 31.19 -18.72
N ALA A 308 8.14 30.73 -19.93
CA ALA A 308 8.23 31.53 -21.14
C ALA A 308 7.36 32.80 -21.06
N ILE A 309 6.11 32.67 -20.61
CA ILE A 309 5.17 33.82 -20.46
C ILE A 309 5.64 34.84 -19.41
N LYS A 310 6.50 34.46 -18.45
CA LYS A 310 7.05 35.39 -17.45
C LYS A 310 8.33 36.09 -17.89
N GLN A 311 8.89 35.70 -19.03
CA GLN A 311 10.13 36.25 -19.58
C GLN A 311 9.86 37.24 -20.74
N ASP A 312 8.62 37.32 -21.22
CA ASP A 312 8.09 38.32 -22.16
C ASP A 312 7.31 39.41 -21.42
#